data_AF-A0A316LTV7-F1
#
_entry.id   AF-A0A316LTV7-F1
#
_cell.length_a   1.000
_cell.length_b   1.000
_cell.length_c   1.000
_cell.angle_alpha   90.00
_cell.angle_beta   90.00
_cell.angle_gamma   90.00
#
_symmetry.space_group_name_H-M   'P 1'
#
loop_
_entity.id
_entity.type
_entity.pdbx_description
1 polymer ?
#
loop_
_entity_poly.entity_id
_entity_poly.type
_entity_poly.pdbx_seq_one_letter_code
_entity_poly.pdbx_strand_id
1 'polypeptide(L)'
;MTTCAFLGNAADGSAMRFKVASAIRQVIRSDDSVIFLVGDKDPFDVICAEEVQLMRKRCRAKSVALYLVADAPDSDRDRAVQSLFYDKIVNPCTLPGAENGGASALRYRMEQADVMITCIEGDPGRTAWLNEYEGERRAKRVVHLEDIRFQPRGASLRLENPESASAGGKRHCTIACIRKYWLDQSPAHERLLDQTLEFLIRRRGVTAFWVEQLGVDSPAVRAVRRLRAVCRDIELTLILHDEVSLCKYESVYQGIYDQIFCSGVRSKVLRSKVLGTYKWMIDRSEFLLCSSEADTPLDTSLLQYAGKCSHIQTVDMAGAEVTGQTMGATWQTERLQPVLYDAK
;
A
#
# COMPACT_ATOMS: atom_id res chain seq x y z
N MET A 1 6.13 -13.62 26.19
CA MET A 1 5.39 -14.02 24.98
C MET A 1 3.95 -13.65 25.23
N THR A 2 3.48 -12.63 24.50
CA THR A 2 2.14 -12.08 24.63
C THR A 2 1.29 -12.55 23.46
N THR A 3 0.11 -13.10 23.75
CA THR A 3 -0.89 -13.41 22.73
C THR A 3 -1.90 -12.27 22.65
N CYS A 4 -2.06 -11.68 21.47
CA CYS A 4 -2.96 -10.57 21.23
C CYS A 4 -4.06 -10.99 20.26
N ALA A 5 -5.33 -10.87 20.63
CA ALA A 5 -6.45 -11.11 19.72
C ALA A 5 -7.10 -9.82 19.25
N PHE A 6 -7.58 -9.83 18.00
CA PHE A 6 -8.45 -8.79 17.48
C PHE A 6 -9.91 -9.23 17.54
N LEU A 7 -10.77 -8.31 17.95
CA LEU A 7 -12.22 -8.49 17.96
C LEU A 7 -12.92 -7.22 17.49
N GLY A 8 -13.61 -7.28 16.35
CA GLY A 8 -14.35 -6.13 15.88
C GLY A 8 -15.05 -6.34 14.56
N ASN A 9 -15.95 -5.44 14.24
CA ASN A 9 -16.76 -5.43 13.02
C ASN A 9 -16.70 -4.08 12.28
N ALA A 10 -15.80 -3.18 12.72
CA ALA A 10 -15.69 -1.85 12.15
C ALA A 10 -15.28 -1.90 10.68
N ALA A 11 -15.84 -0.97 9.91
CA ALA A 11 -15.50 -0.80 8.50
C ALA A 11 -14.08 -0.23 8.32
N ASP A 12 -13.47 -0.49 7.17
CA ASP A 12 -12.16 0.09 6.85
C ASP A 12 -12.22 1.62 6.72
N GLY A 13 -11.36 2.29 7.47
CA GLY A 13 -11.27 3.74 7.56
C GLY A 13 -9.91 4.19 8.09
N SER A 14 -9.46 5.38 7.69
CA SER A 14 -8.14 5.93 8.07
C SER A 14 -7.97 6.11 9.58
N ALA A 15 -9.01 6.57 10.27
CA ALA A 15 -9.01 6.67 11.72
C ALA A 15 -8.88 5.29 12.39
N MET A 16 -9.57 4.27 11.85
CA MET A 16 -9.52 2.91 12.38
C MET A 16 -8.13 2.30 12.24
N ARG A 17 -7.52 2.41 11.05
CA ARG A 17 -6.15 1.95 10.80
C ARG A 17 -5.12 2.60 11.71
N PHE A 18 -5.23 3.91 11.95
CA PHE A 18 -4.36 4.60 12.91
C PHE A 18 -4.50 4.03 14.32
N LYS A 19 -5.75 3.83 14.77
CA LYS A 19 -6.06 3.28 16.10
C LYS A 19 -5.50 1.86 16.24
N VAL A 20 -5.74 0.99 15.25
CA VAL A 20 -5.19 -0.38 15.17
C VAL A 20 -3.65 -0.34 15.22
N ALA A 21 -3.00 0.44 14.35
CA ALA A 21 -1.54 0.53 14.30
C ALA A 21 -0.93 1.07 15.60
N SER A 22 -1.61 2.01 16.25
CA SER A 22 -1.23 2.55 17.56
C SER A 22 -1.29 1.46 18.64
N ALA A 23 -2.40 0.72 18.69
CA ALA A 23 -2.60 -0.37 19.64
C ALA A 23 -1.56 -1.50 19.44
N ILE A 24 -1.37 -1.97 18.20
CA ILE A 24 -0.35 -2.97 17.86
C ILE A 24 1.05 -2.51 18.30
N ARG A 25 1.40 -1.25 18.03
CA ARG A 25 2.70 -0.70 18.43
C ARG A 25 2.88 -0.69 19.95
N GLN A 26 1.82 -0.40 20.71
CA GLN A 26 1.89 -0.47 22.17
C GLN A 26 2.14 -1.90 22.65
N VAL A 27 1.48 -2.90 22.06
CA VAL A 27 1.67 -4.32 22.40
C VAL A 27 3.09 -4.80 22.07
N ILE A 28 3.60 -4.49 20.86
CA ILE A 28 4.95 -4.90 20.44
C ILE A 28 6.06 -4.20 21.26
N ARG A 29 5.80 -3.01 21.80
CA ARG A 29 6.77 -2.34 22.69
C ARG A 29 6.90 -3.02 24.04
N SER A 30 5.84 -3.64 24.55
CA SER A 30 5.82 -4.27 25.88
C SER A 30 6.39 -5.69 25.95
N ASP A 31 6.54 -6.39 24.83
CA ASP A 31 7.08 -7.76 24.80
C ASP A 31 8.08 -7.94 23.63
N ASP A 32 9.03 -8.85 23.76
CA ASP A 32 9.97 -9.22 22.70
C ASP A 32 9.39 -10.26 21.74
N SER A 33 8.36 -11.00 22.17
CA SER A 33 7.66 -12.00 21.38
C SER A 33 6.15 -11.84 21.49
N VAL A 34 5.49 -11.64 20.34
CA VAL A 34 4.04 -11.42 20.26
C VAL A 34 3.42 -12.30 19.18
N ILE A 35 2.34 -12.98 19.53
CA ILE A 35 1.48 -13.72 18.58
C ILE A 35 0.18 -12.93 18.42
N PHE A 36 -0.17 -12.59 17.19
CA PHE A 36 -1.45 -11.96 16.86
C PHE A 36 -2.43 -12.99 16.33
N LEU A 37 -3.65 -13.02 16.88
CA LEU A 37 -4.76 -13.89 16.46
C LEU A 37 -5.82 -13.05 15.75
N VAL A 38 -6.14 -13.39 14.50
CA VAL A 38 -7.09 -12.67 13.66
C VAL A 38 -8.13 -13.62 13.06
N GLY A 39 -9.36 -13.13 12.83
CA GLY A 39 -10.42 -13.88 12.15
C GLY A 39 -10.30 -13.83 10.61
N ASP A 40 -11.29 -14.39 9.92
CA ASP A 40 -11.30 -14.57 8.46
C ASP A 40 -12.42 -13.81 7.72
N LYS A 41 -13.40 -13.23 8.42
CA LYS A 41 -14.65 -12.75 7.80
C LYS A 41 -14.84 -11.23 7.79
N ASP A 42 -14.36 -10.52 8.79
CA ASP A 42 -14.69 -9.10 8.92
C ASP A 42 -13.68 -8.21 8.20
N PRO A 43 -14.11 -7.08 7.59
CA PRO A 43 -13.18 -6.07 7.09
C PRO A 43 -12.17 -5.61 8.15
N PHE A 44 -12.58 -5.62 9.41
CA PHE A 44 -11.72 -5.35 10.57
C PHE A 44 -10.56 -6.34 10.70
N ASP A 45 -10.81 -7.64 10.48
CA ASP A 45 -9.78 -8.68 10.53
C ASP A 45 -8.70 -8.44 9.46
N VAL A 46 -9.10 -8.08 8.24
CA VAL A 46 -8.18 -7.76 7.14
C VAL A 46 -7.25 -6.59 7.51
N ILE A 47 -7.81 -5.51 8.06
CA ILE A 47 -7.02 -4.35 8.49
C ILE A 47 -6.00 -4.74 9.55
N CYS A 48 -6.42 -5.55 10.53
CA CYS A 48 -5.55 -5.99 11.62
C CYS A 48 -4.40 -6.86 11.09
N ALA A 49 -4.70 -7.81 10.19
CA ALA A 49 -3.70 -8.65 9.55
C ALA A 49 -2.66 -7.83 8.75
N GLU A 50 -3.12 -6.87 7.93
CA GLU A 50 -2.26 -5.99 7.16
C GLU A 50 -1.34 -5.14 8.06
N GLU A 51 -1.89 -4.54 9.12
CA GLU A 51 -1.10 -3.69 10.03
C GLU A 51 -0.09 -4.51 10.85
N VAL A 52 -0.40 -5.75 11.25
CA VAL A 52 0.57 -6.65 11.90
C VAL A 52 1.72 -6.99 10.95
N GLN A 53 1.42 -7.33 9.68
CA GLN A 53 2.46 -7.60 8.69
C GLN A 53 3.35 -6.38 8.43
N LEU A 54 2.76 -5.18 8.40
CA LEU A 54 3.52 -3.92 8.30
C LEU A 54 4.41 -3.70 9.53
N MET A 55 3.90 -3.92 10.75
CA MET A 55 4.69 -3.76 11.97
C MET A 55 5.80 -4.79 12.09
N ARG A 56 5.59 -6.04 11.66
CA ARG A 56 6.62 -7.09 11.59
C ARG A 56 7.81 -6.64 10.73
N LYS A 57 7.55 -5.96 9.61
CA LYS A 57 8.62 -5.38 8.77
C LYS A 57 9.37 -4.24 9.45
N ARG A 58 8.68 -3.43 10.26
CA ARG A 58 9.23 -2.26 10.97
C ARG A 58 9.99 -2.63 12.26
N CYS A 59 9.64 -3.76 12.89
CA CYS A 59 10.20 -4.21 14.16
C CYS A 59 10.98 -5.51 14.00
N ARG A 60 11.98 -5.55 13.09
CA ARG A 60 12.74 -6.78 12.78
C ARG A 60 13.48 -7.43 13.96
N ALA A 61 13.75 -6.66 15.00
CA ALA A 61 14.39 -7.15 16.22
C ALA A 61 13.42 -7.92 17.14
N LYS A 62 12.10 -7.85 16.89
CA LYS A 62 11.05 -8.47 17.69
C LYS A 62 10.52 -9.72 16.98
N SER A 63 10.16 -10.75 17.74
CA SER A 63 9.50 -11.94 17.22
C SER A 63 8.00 -11.68 17.12
N VAL A 64 7.49 -11.46 15.91
CA VAL A 64 6.07 -11.19 15.66
C VAL A 64 5.51 -12.26 14.74
N ALA A 65 4.53 -13.02 15.24
CA ALA A 65 3.78 -14.01 14.47
C ALA A 65 2.32 -13.59 14.27
N LEU A 66 1.73 -13.98 13.15
CA LEU A 66 0.34 -13.70 12.80
C LEU A 66 -0.38 -15.01 12.47
N TYR A 67 -1.40 -15.36 13.25
CA TYR A 67 -2.17 -16.58 13.10
C TYR A 67 -3.60 -16.27 12.67
N LEU A 68 -4.08 -17.01 11.67
CA LEU A 68 -5.48 -17.01 11.28
C LEU A 68 -6.23 -18.01 12.17
N VAL A 69 -7.33 -17.57 12.77
CA VAL A 69 -8.28 -18.43 13.48
C VAL A 69 -9.54 -18.49 12.63
N ALA A 70 -9.63 -19.52 11.77
CA ALA A 70 -10.69 -19.64 10.79
C ALA A 70 -11.97 -20.18 11.43
N ASP A 71 -13.10 -19.70 10.90
CA ASP A 71 -14.44 -20.07 11.36
C ASP A 71 -14.83 -21.47 10.90
N ALA A 72 -14.22 -21.98 9.83
CA ALA A 72 -14.52 -23.29 9.27
C ALA A 72 -13.24 -23.94 8.75
N PRO A 73 -13.24 -25.26 8.51
CA PRO A 73 -12.11 -25.90 7.87
C PRO A 73 -11.99 -25.38 6.43
N ASP A 74 -10.88 -24.71 6.13
CA ASP A 74 -10.56 -24.32 4.76
C ASP A 74 -10.30 -25.52 3.86
N SER A 75 -10.66 -25.39 2.59
CA SER A 75 -10.23 -26.32 1.55
C SER A 75 -8.69 -26.33 1.45
N ASP A 76 -8.11 -27.41 0.95
CA ASP A 76 -6.65 -27.51 0.79
C ASP A 76 -6.08 -26.35 -0.05
N ARG A 77 -6.85 -25.87 -1.03
CA ARG A 77 -6.49 -24.74 -1.88
C ARG A 77 -6.48 -23.42 -1.12
N ASP A 78 -7.51 -23.15 -0.31
CA ASP A 78 -7.61 -21.90 0.46
C ASP A 78 -6.54 -21.85 1.55
N ARG A 79 -6.28 -23.00 2.19
CA ARG A 79 -5.19 -23.15 3.15
C ARG A 79 -3.81 -22.86 2.55
N ALA A 80 -3.56 -23.33 1.33
CA ALA A 80 -2.31 -23.06 0.63
C ALA A 80 -2.12 -21.56 0.37
N VAL A 81 -3.17 -20.85 -0.04
CA VAL A 81 -3.13 -19.40 -0.26
C VAL A 81 -2.92 -18.65 1.07
N GLN A 82 -3.67 -19.00 2.12
CA GLN A 82 -3.57 -18.37 3.42
C GLN A 82 -2.19 -18.58 4.07
N SER A 83 -1.54 -19.73 3.85
CA SER A 83 -0.18 -20.01 4.36
C SER A 83 0.91 -19.04 3.84
N LEU A 84 0.62 -18.28 2.78
CA LEU A 84 1.50 -17.22 2.29
C LEU A 84 1.45 -15.96 3.17
N PHE A 85 0.38 -15.78 3.95
CA PHE A 85 0.08 -14.56 4.71
C PHE A 85 0.11 -14.77 6.22
N TYR A 86 -0.15 -16.00 6.67
CA TYR A 86 -0.27 -16.38 8.07
C TYR A 86 0.79 -17.41 8.43
N ASP A 87 1.43 -17.25 9.59
CA ASP A 87 2.45 -18.16 10.08
C ASP A 87 1.82 -19.49 10.59
N LYS A 88 0.52 -19.46 10.94
CA LYS A 88 -0.27 -20.63 11.32
C LYS A 88 -1.76 -20.38 11.05
N ILE A 89 -2.48 -21.43 10.64
CA ILE A 89 -3.94 -21.43 10.52
C ILE A 89 -4.48 -22.39 11.59
N VAL A 90 -5.46 -21.93 12.36
CA VAL A 90 -6.11 -22.67 13.45
C VAL A 90 -7.59 -22.79 13.12
N ASN A 91 -8.14 -24.01 13.22
CA ASN A 91 -9.55 -24.30 12.97
C ASN A 91 -10.19 -24.82 14.26
N PRO A 92 -10.74 -23.96 15.12
CA PRO A 92 -11.26 -24.39 16.43
C PRO A 92 -12.51 -25.27 16.31
N CYS A 93 -13.23 -25.19 15.18
CA CYS A 93 -14.39 -26.02 14.89
C CYS A 93 -14.08 -27.51 14.74
N THR A 94 -12.81 -27.92 14.64
CA THR A 94 -12.41 -29.33 14.66
C THR A 94 -12.06 -29.84 16.05
N LEU A 95 -12.17 -28.99 17.08
CA LEU A 95 -11.90 -29.36 18.48
C LEU A 95 -13.12 -30.07 19.11
N PRO A 96 -12.92 -31.03 20.02
CA PRO A 96 -14.01 -31.69 20.72
C PRO A 96 -14.89 -30.69 21.50
N GLY A 97 -16.20 -30.69 21.25
CA GLY A 97 -17.17 -29.82 21.94
C GLY A 97 -17.39 -28.44 21.30
N ALA A 98 -16.88 -28.21 20.08
CA ALA A 98 -17.04 -26.95 19.37
C ALA A 98 -18.50 -26.68 18.91
N GLU A 99 -18.97 -25.44 19.09
CA GLU A 99 -20.20 -24.92 18.51
C GLU A 99 -20.00 -24.52 17.03
N ASN A 100 -21.10 -24.20 16.32
CA ASN A 100 -21.06 -23.80 14.91
C ASN A 100 -20.01 -22.71 14.63
N GLY A 101 -19.00 -23.09 13.85
CA GLY A 101 -17.95 -22.28 13.24
C GLY A 101 -17.49 -21.01 13.97
N GLY A 102 -18.09 -19.87 13.63
CA GLY A 102 -17.63 -18.55 14.06
C GLY A 102 -17.68 -18.29 15.57
N ALA A 103 -18.61 -18.91 16.28
CA ALA A 103 -18.64 -18.83 17.75
C ALA A 103 -17.41 -19.50 18.37
N SER A 104 -17.01 -20.66 17.83
CA SER A 104 -15.82 -21.39 18.27
C SER A 104 -14.52 -20.64 17.95
N ALA A 105 -14.43 -20.00 16.79
CA ALA A 105 -13.28 -19.19 16.42
C ALA A 105 -13.14 -17.93 17.28
N LEU A 106 -14.25 -17.24 17.54
CA LEU A 106 -14.30 -16.10 18.44
C LEU A 106 -13.88 -16.49 19.86
N ARG A 107 -14.49 -17.55 20.40
CA ARG A 107 -14.17 -18.07 21.73
C ARG A 107 -12.70 -18.46 21.85
N TYR A 108 -12.16 -19.16 20.87
CA TYR A 108 -10.75 -19.53 20.85
C TYR A 108 -9.83 -18.31 20.92
N ARG A 109 -10.07 -17.29 20.08
CA ARG A 109 -9.28 -16.04 20.11
C ARG A 109 -9.29 -15.41 21.50
N MET A 110 -10.46 -15.34 22.13
CA MET A 110 -10.63 -14.75 23.46
C MET A 110 -9.94 -15.59 24.55
N GLU A 111 -10.14 -16.91 24.57
CA GLU A 111 -9.54 -17.78 25.58
C GLU A 111 -8.01 -17.76 25.54
N GLN A 112 -7.41 -17.66 24.35
CA GLN A 112 -5.96 -17.64 24.16
C GLN A 112 -5.31 -16.26 24.36
N ALA A 113 -6.07 -15.17 24.26
CA ALA A 113 -5.52 -13.83 24.30
C ALA A 113 -5.09 -13.40 25.71
N ASP A 114 -3.90 -12.83 25.86
CA ASP A 114 -3.48 -12.05 27.03
C ASP A 114 -3.91 -10.58 26.90
N VAL A 115 -3.94 -10.09 25.65
CA VAL A 115 -4.38 -8.74 25.29
C VAL A 115 -5.45 -8.84 24.20
N MET A 116 -6.52 -8.07 24.32
CA MET A 116 -7.54 -7.97 23.29
C MET A 116 -7.65 -6.55 22.77
N ILE A 117 -7.56 -6.38 21.45
CA ILE A 117 -7.76 -5.10 20.77
C ILE A 117 -9.15 -5.14 20.14
N THR A 118 -10.02 -4.22 20.56
CA THR A 118 -11.46 -4.28 20.28
C THR A 118 -11.99 -3.06 19.53
N CYS A 119 -12.92 -3.29 18.59
CA CYS A 119 -13.77 -2.24 18.03
C CYS A 119 -15.11 -2.81 17.55
N ILE A 120 -16.16 -2.60 18.33
CA ILE A 120 -17.47 -3.21 18.11
C ILE A 120 -18.50 -2.10 17.90
N GLU A 121 -18.96 -1.94 16.67
CA GLU A 121 -19.97 -0.95 16.27
C GLU A 121 -21.32 -1.64 16.06
N GLY A 122 -22.30 -1.33 16.91
CA GLY A 122 -23.69 -1.75 16.69
C GLY A 122 -23.96 -3.26 16.67
N ASP A 123 -23.09 -4.08 17.31
CA ASP A 123 -23.26 -5.53 17.43
C ASP A 123 -23.50 -5.93 18.91
N PRO A 124 -24.77 -6.10 19.33
CA PRO A 124 -25.11 -6.45 20.70
C PRO A 124 -24.57 -7.83 21.11
N GLY A 125 -24.44 -8.76 20.16
CA GLY A 125 -23.95 -10.11 20.43
C GLY A 125 -22.49 -10.08 20.82
N ARG A 126 -21.62 -9.48 19.99
CA ARG A 126 -20.19 -9.35 20.29
C ARG A 126 -19.95 -8.48 21.53
N THR A 127 -20.78 -7.47 21.76
CA THR A 127 -20.71 -6.60 22.95
C THR A 127 -21.04 -7.39 24.22
N ALA A 128 -22.11 -8.19 24.22
CA ALA A 128 -22.49 -9.03 25.37
C ALA A 128 -21.38 -10.03 25.71
N TRP A 129 -20.81 -10.68 24.69
CA TRP A 129 -19.69 -11.60 24.85
C TRP A 129 -18.41 -10.92 25.38
N LEU A 130 -18.10 -9.70 24.91
CA LEU A 130 -16.98 -8.91 25.41
C LEU A 130 -17.18 -8.54 26.89
N ASN A 131 -18.39 -8.17 27.28
CA ASN A 131 -18.72 -7.82 28.67
C ASN A 131 -18.64 -9.04 29.60
N GLU A 132 -19.08 -10.21 29.14
CA GLU A 132 -18.91 -11.47 29.86
C GLU A 132 -17.42 -11.79 30.05
N TYR A 133 -16.63 -11.66 28.99
CA TYR A 133 -15.19 -11.86 29.02
C TYR A 133 -14.43 -10.88 29.94
N GLU A 134 -14.81 -9.60 29.95
CA GLU A 134 -14.25 -8.61 30.88
C GLU A 134 -14.67 -8.88 32.34
N GLY A 135 -15.90 -9.39 32.54
CA GLY A 135 -16.46 -9.74 33.85
C GLY A 135 -15.81 -10.97 34.49
N GLU A 136 -15.35 -11.94 33.70
CA GLU A 136 -14.73 -13.19 34.18
C GLU A 136 -13.30 -13.02 34.74
N ARG A 137 -12.73 -11.81 34.73
CA ARG A 137 -11.53 -11.42 35.50
C ARG A 137 -10.34 -12.39 35.42
N ARG A 138 -10.04 -12.94 34.24
CA ARG A 138 -8.66 -13.36 33.95
C ARG A 138 -7.84 -12.10 33.71
N ALA A 139 -6.59 -12.05 34.19
CA ALA A 139 -5.69 -10.90 34.21
C ALA A 139 -5.25 -10.40 32.81
N LYS A 140 -6.22 -10.13 31.95
CA LYS A 140 -6.08 -9.92 30.52
C LYS A 140 -6.47 -8.49 30.20
N ARG A 141 -5.67 -7.82 29.38
CA ARG A 141 -5.80 -6.38 29.11
C ARG A 141 -6.67 -6.17 27.88
N VAL A 142 -7.74 -5.38 27.99
CA VAL A 142 -8.55 -4.95 26.83
C VAL A 142 -8.14 -3.54 26.41
N VAL A 143 -7.99 -3.34 25.10
CA VAL A 143 -7.68 -2.06 24.46
C VAL A 143 -8.81 -1.73 23.49
N HIS A 144 -9.73 -0.88 23.95
CA HIS A 144 -10.80 -0.37 23.11
C HIS A 144 -10.24 0.70 22.16
N LEU A 145 -10.38 0.48 20.85
CA LEU A 145 -9.88 1.42 19.85
C LEU A 145 -10.63 2.75 19.87
N GLU A 146 -11.86 2.76 20.39
CA GLU A 146 -12.66 3.97 20.61
C GLU A 146 -11.96 4.98 21.53
N ASP A 147 -11.25 4.48 22.56
CA ASP A 147 -10.54 5.29 23.56
C ASP A 147 -9.25 5.93 23.01
N ILE A 148 -8.72 5.41 21.90
CA ILE A 148 -7.54 5.96 21.25
C ILE A 148 -7.95 7.23 20.49
N ARG A 149 -7.68 8.38 21.09
CA ARG A 149 -7.92 9.68 20.46
C ARG A 149 -7.05 9.84 19.22
N PHE A 150 -7.70 10.02 18.08
CA PHE A 150 -7.07 10.51 16.87
C PHE A 150 -6.92 12.03 17.02
N GLN A 151 -5.72 12.53 17.29
CA GLN A 151 -5.41 13.95 17.19
C GLN A 151 -4.84 14.23 15.80
N PRO A 152 -5.60 14.83 14.87
CA PRO A 152 -4.99 15.39 13.68
C PRO A 152 -4.06 16.50 14.14
N ARG A 153 -2.74 16.32 13.97
CA ARG A 153 -1.81 17.42 14.17
C ARG A 153 -2.10 18.44 13.07
N GLY A 154 -2.65 19.59 13.46
CA GLY A 154 -2.81 20.72 12.56
C GLY A 154 -1.44 21.13 12.02
N ALA A 155 -1.29 21.07 10.70
CA ALA A 155 -0.20 21.70 9.98
C ALA A 155 -0.73 22.08 8.59
N SER A 156 -0.67 23.38 8.34
CA SER A 156 -1.00 24.14 7.14
C SER A 156 -1.14 23.35 5.83
N LEU A 157 -2.40 23.20 5.40
CA LEU A 157 -2.80 22.81 4.06
C LEU A 157 -2.15 23.72 3.02
N ARG A 158 -1.32 23.17 2.13
CA ARG A 158 -1.03 23.78 0.83
C ARG A 158 -1.82 23.01 -0.23
N LEU A 159 -3.04 23.47 -0.50
CA LEU A 159 -3.61 23.27 -1.84
C LEU A 159 -2.69 24.01 -2.82
N GLU A 160 -2.27 23.36 -3.90
CA GLU A 160 -1.68 24.10 -5.01
C GLU A 160 -2.72 25.07 -5.56
N ASN A 161 -2.38 26.36 -5.53
CA ASN A 161 -3.12 27.38 -6.24
C ASN A 161 -2.71 27.26 -7.72
N PRO A 162 -3.64 26.99 -8.65
CA PRO A 162 -3.33 26.60 -10.04
C PRO A 162 -2.69 27.73 -10.89
N GLU A 163 -2.44 28.91 -10.34
CA GLU A 163 -1.94 30.07 -11.08
C GLU A 163 -0.45 30.39 -10.88
N SER A 164 0.29 29.65 -10.04
CA SER A 164 1.73 29.93 -9.81
C SER A 164 2.69 29.20 -10.75
N ALA A 165 2.21 28.56 -11.81
CA ALA A 165 3.04 27.84 -12.79
C ALA A 165 3.41 28.73 -14.00
N SER A 166 4.10 29.86 -13.78
CA SER A 166 4.76 30.58 -14.89
C SER A 166 5.90 31.50 -14.44
N ALA A 167 7.04 30.92 -14.05
CA ALA A 167 8.36 31.54 -14.22
C ALA A 167 9.45 30.49 -13.96
N GLY A 168 10.09 29.97 -15.01
CA GLY A 168 11.24 29.05 -14.91
C GLY A 168 10.93 27.65 -14.35
N GLY A 169 9.78 27.07 -14.75
CA GLY A 169 9.20 25.87 -14.15
C GLY A 169 10.08 24.62 -14.19
N LYS A 170 10.06 23.86 -13.09
CA LYS A 170 10.63 22.50 -13.01
C LYS A 170 10.01 21.63 -14.09
N ARG A 171 10.80 20.78 -14.74
CA ARG A 171 10.28 19.75 -15.65
C ARG A 171 9.96 18.51 -14.86
N HIS A 172 8.78 17.94 -15.11
CA HIS A 172 8.18 16.87 -14.34
C HIS A 172 8.19 15.55 -15.12
N CYS A 173 8.47 14.46 -14.41
CA CYS A 173 8.32 13.11 -14.91
C CYS A 173 7.38 12.33 -13.99
N THR A 174 6.29 11.82 -14.54
CA THR A 174 5.44 10.83 -13.88
C THR A 174 6.09 9.45 -14.01
N ILE A 175 6.31 8.75 -12.90
CA ILE A 175 6.71 7.34 -12.92
C ILE A 175 5.53 6.48 -12.53
N ALA A 176 5.11 5.61 -13.44
CA ALA A 176 3.96 4.73 -13.27
C ALA A 176 4.33 3.27 -13.49
N CYS A 177 3.65 2.36 -12.80
CA CYS A 177 3.67 0.92 -13.10
C CYS A 177 5.06 0.25 -13.13
N ILE A 178 6.10 0.82 -12.53
CA ILE A 178 7.38 0.11 -12.32
C ILE A 178 7.20 -0.85 -11.13
N ARG A 179 7.03 -2.14 -11.42
CA ARG A 179 6.69 -3.16 -10.42
C ARG A 179 7.92 -3.94 -9.98
N LYS A 180 7.91 -4.40 -8.73
CA LYS A 180 9.03 -5.13 -8.14
C LYS A 180 9.36 -6.39 -8.93
N TYR A 181 8.35 -7.15 -9.36
CA TYR A 181 8.59 -8.38 -10.10
C TYR A 181 9.33 -8.16 -11.42
N TRP A 182 9.11 -7.02 -12.11
CA TRP A 182 9.82 -6.69 -13.37
C TRP A 182 11.31 -6.47 -13.11
N LEU A 183 11.63 -5.75 -12.03
CA LEU A 183 13.03 -5.62 -11.58
C LEU A 183 13.63 -6.96 -11.16
N ASP A 184 12.86 -7.81 -10.48
CA ASP A 184 13.33 -9.10 -9.98
C ASP A 184 13.63 -10.10 -11.12
N GLN A 185 13.16 -9.85 -12.36
CA GLN A 185 13.50 -10.67 -13.53
C GLN A 185 14.99 -10.61 -13.89
N SER A 186 15.66 -9.46 -13.70
CA SER A 186 17.09 -9.32 -14.03
C SER A 186 17.72 -8.06 -13.42
N PRO A 187 18.98 -8.12 -12.93
CA PRO A 187 19.77 -6.93 -12.57
C PRO A 187 19.96 -5.93 -13.72
N ALA A 188 19.71 -6.32 -14.97
CA ALA A 188 19.72 -5.40 -16.12
C ALA A 188 18.57 -4.38 -16.05
N HIS A 189 17.39 -4.76 -15.56
CA HIS A 189 16.23 -3.86 -15.48
C HIS A 189 16.44 -2.73 -14.47
N GLU A 190 17.10 -3.01 -13.34
CA GLU A 190 17.45 -1.98 -12.36
C GLU A 190 18.47 -0.98 -12.93
N ARG A 191 19.47 -1.47 -13.67
CA ARG A 191 20.43 -0.59 -14.37
C ARG A 191 19.76 0.26 -15.45
N LEU A 192 18.83 -0.32 -16.21
CA LEU A 192 18.07 0.41 -17.23
C LEU A 192 17.25 1.54 -16.58
N LEU A 193 16.57 1.27 -15.46
CA LEU A 193 15.82 2.28 -14.72
C LEU A 193 16.72 3.43 -14.26
N ASP A 194 17.86 3.12 -13.65
CA ASP A 194 18.80 4.13 -13.17
C ASP A 194 19.37 4.97 -14.33
N GLN A 195 19.74 4.35 -15.46
CA GLN A 195 20.25 5.03 -16.65
C GLN A 195 19.21 5.94 -17.31
N THR A 196 17.96 5.47 -17.41
CA THR A 196 16.86 6.27 -17.99
C THR A 196 16.57 7.49 -17.14
N LEU A 197 16.49 7.33 -15.81
CA LEU A 197 16.29 8.44 -14.89
C LEU A 197 17.47 9.43 -14.94
N GLU A 198 18.72 8.94 -14.96
CA GLU A 198 19.90 9.80 -15.11
C GLU A 198 19.88 10.59 -16.43
N PHE A 199 19.47 9.95 -17.53
CA PHE A 199 19.30 10.61 -18.81
C PHE A 199 18.24 11.72 -18.74
N LEU A 200 17.08 11.44 -18.14
CA LEU A 200 16.02 12.45 -17.97
C LEU A 200 16.52 13.66 -17.16
N ILE A 201 17.31 13.43 -16.11
CA ILE A 201 17.90 14.51 -15.31
C ILE A 201 18.91 15.30 -16.13
N ARG A 202 19.96 14.63 -16.64
CA ARG A 202 21.14 15.30 -17.22
C ARG A 202 20.92 15.84 -18.62
N ARG A 203 20.07 15.19 -19.42
CA ARG A 203 19.88 15.51 -20.85
C ARG A 203 18.53 16.15 -21.13
N ARG A 204 17.51 15.86 -20.31
CA ARG A 204 16.18 16.48 -20.46
C ARG A 204 15.88 17.53 -19.39
N GLY A 205 16.73 17.71 -18.38
CA GLY A 205 16.52 18.73 -17.36
C GLY A 205 15.32 18.45 -16.45
N VAL A 206 14.94 17.17 -16.28
CA VAL A 206 13.90 16.77 -15.34
C VAL A 206 14.41 16.95 -13.92
N THR A 207 13.66 17.71 -13.12
CA THR A 207 14.01 18.05 -11.73
C THR A 207 12.92 17.63 -10.73
N ALA A 208 11.78 17.13 -11.19
CA ALA A 208 10.71 16.65 -10.32
C ALA A 208 10.16 15.30 -10.81
N PHE A 209 10.09 14.33 -9.90
CA PHE A 209 9.59 12.99 -10.16
C PHE A 209 8.34 12.72 -9.35
N TRP A 210 7.23 12.45 -10.03
CA TRP A 210 5.93 12.22 -9.40
C TRP A 210 5.57 10.75 -9.44
N VAL A 211 5.17 10.19 -8.31
CA VAL A 211 4.77 8.79 -8.19
C VAL A 211 3.50 8.67 -7.37
N GLU A 212 2.67 7.65 -7.66
CA GLU A 212 1.54 7.28 -6.80
C GLU A 212 1.86 6.03 -5.94
N GLN A 213 3.03 5.42 -6.15
CA GLN A 213 3.48 4.25 -5.39
C GLN A 213 3.97 4.63 -4.00
N LEU A 214 3.42 3.96 -2.99
CA LEU A 214 3.75 4.14 -1.58
C LEU A 214 5.00 3.35 -1.17
N GLY A 215 5.89 3.98 -0.40
CA GLY A 215 6.92 3.30 0.38
C GLY A 215 8.33 3.27 -0.21
N VAL A 216 9.32 3.17 0.68
CA VAL A 216 10.76 3.16 0.35
C VAL A 216 11.18 1.99 -0.52
N ASP A 217 10.46 0.88 -0.47
CA ASP A 217 10.79 -0.33 -1.21
C ASP A 217 10.25 -0.30 -2.65
N SER A 218 9.51 0.75 -3.03
CA SER A 218 9.11 0.95 -4.42
C SER A 218 10.36 1.05 -5.31
N PRO A 219 10.43 0.27 -6.41
CA PRO A 219 11.44 0.39 -7.45
C PRO A 219 11.80 1.84 -7.82
N ALA A 220 10.78 2.63 -8.15
CA ALA A 220 10.92 4.01 -8.57
C ALA A 220 11.48 4.90 -7.46
N VAL A 221 10.96 4.74 -6.23
CA VAL A 221 11.41 5.50 -5.07
C VAL A 221 12.88 5.22 -4.75
N ARG A 222 13.30 3.95 -4.78
CA ARG A 222 14.72 3.58 -4.56
C ARG A 222 15.63 4.19 -5.62
N ALA A 223 15.25 4.07 -6.89
CA ALA A 223 16.05 4.57 -8.01
C ALA A 223 16.23 6.09 -7.95
N VAL A 224 15.14 6.85 -7.78
CA VAL A 224 15.21 8.32 -7.66
C VAL A 224 16.03 8.75 -6.44
N ARG A 225 15.88 8.07 -5.29
CA ARG A 225 16.67 8.38 -4.09
C ARG A 225 18.17 8.09 -4.27
N ARG A 226 18.54 7.01 -4.97
CA ARG A 226 19.94 6.74 -5.32
C ARG A 226 20.52 7.87 -6.16
N LEU A 227 19.78 8.30 -7.19
CA LEU A 227 20.21 9.38 -8.07
C LEU A 227 20.28 10.73 -7.36
N ARG A 228 19.43 10.98 -6.38
CA ARG A 228 19.48 12.20 -5.56
C ARG A 228 20.78 12.32 -4.76
N ALA A 229 21.43 11.22 -4.41
CA ALA A 229 22.75 11.26 -3.79
C ALA A 229 23.83 11.84 -4.72
N VAL A 230 23.60 11.84 -6.03
CA VAL A 230 24.55 12.26 -7.07
C VAL A 230 24.09 13.54 -7.78
N CYS A 231 22.79 13.76 -7.89
CA CYS A 231 22.14 14.91 -8.52
C CYS A 231 21.39 15.72 -7.45
N ARG A 232 21.90 16.91 -7.07
CA ARG A 232 21.40 17.67 -5.90
C ARG A 232 20.06 18.37 -6.10
N ASP A 233 19.66 18.61 -7.35
CA ASP A 233 18.50 19.45 -7.69
C ASP A 233 17.33 18.62 -8.25
N ILE A 234 17.06 17.45 -7.66
CA ILE A 234 15.92 16.62 -8.02
C ILE A 234 15.01 16.40 -6.82
N GLU A 235 13.70 16.49 -7.07
CA GLU A 235 12.64 16.29 -6.08
C GLU A 235 11.85 15.02 -6.39
N LEU A 236 11.51 14.28 -5.35
CA LEU A 236 10.63 13.13 -5.42
C LEU A 236 9.32 13.46 -4.68
N THR A 237 8.21 13.44 -5.42
CA THR A 237 6.88 13.82 -4.93
C THR A 237 5.93 12.63 -4.96
N LEU A 238 5.24 12.37 -3.84
CA LEU A 238 4.16 11.40 -3.77
C LEU A 238 2.83 12.10 -4.09
N ILE A 239 2.13 11.64 -5.13
CA ILE A 239 0.80 12.12 -5.47
C ILE A 239 -0.22 11.08 -5.04
N LEU A 240 -1.10 11.48 -4.13
CA LEU A 240 -2.16 10.65 -3.58
C LEU A 240 -3.49 11.04 -4.21
N HIS A 241 -4.41 10.10 -4.22
CA HIS A 241 -5.64 10.26 -4.99
C HIS A 241 -6.74 11.05 -4.27
N ASP A 242 -6.74 11.03 -2.93
CA ASP A 242 -7.70 11.77 -2.11
C ASP A 242 -7.10 12.26 -0.79
N GLU A 243 -7.81 13.20 -0.16
CA GLU A 243 -7.42 13.82 1.11
C GLU A 243 -7.34 12.79 2.24
N VAL A 244 -8.16 11.74 2.19
CA VAL A 244 -8.12 10.64 3.15
C VAL A 244 -6.77 9.93 3.11
N SER A 245 -6.28 9.65 1.91
CA SER A 245 -4.97 9.04 1.67
C SER A 245 -3.83 9.98 2.04
N LEU A 246 -3.95 11.28 1.74
CA LEU A 246 -2.98 12.29 2.16
C LEU A 246 -2.81 12.29 3.68
N CYS A 247 -3.91 12.44 4.42
CA CYS A 247 -3.91 12.38 5.87
C CYS A 247 -3.33 11.06 6.42
N LYS A 248 -3.58 9.93 5.73
CA LYS A 248 -3.07 8.61 6.12
C LYS A 248 -1.56 8.47 5.93
N TYR A 249 -1.01 9.03 4.86
CA TYR A 249 0.32 8.67 4.37
C TYR A 249 1.35 9.79 4.46
N GLU A 250 0.94 11.05 4.63
CA GLU A 250 1.85 12.19 4.70
C GLU A 250 2.90 12.01 5.79
N SER A 251 2.48 11.80 7.04
CA SER A 251 3.39 11.59 8.18
C SER A 251 4.24 10.31 8.06
N VAL A 252 3.74 9.30 7.35
CA VAL A 252 4.44 8.03 7.14
C VAL A 252 5.61 8.21 6.17
N TYR A 253 5.45 9.11 5.19
CA TYR A 253 6.39 9.25 4.10
C TYR A 253 7.06 10.63 4.00
N GLN A 254 6.89 11.49 5.01
CA GLN A 254 7.49 12.83 5.08
C GLN A 254 9.04 12.83 5.04
N GLY A 255 9.69 11.70 5.39
CA GLY A 255 11.14 11.51 5.24
C GLY A 255 11.55 10.76 3.97
N ILE A 256 10.56 10.40 3.15
CA ILE A 256 10.73 9.54 1.97
C ILE A 256 10.62 10.35 0.70
N TYR A 257 9.61 11.22 0.64
CA TYR A 257 9.34 12.16 -0.44
C TYR A 257 9.64 13.59 0.02
N ASP A 258 10.04 14.44 -0.93
CA ASP A 258 10.24 15.86 -0.71
C ASP A 258 8.92 16.60 -0.54
N GLN A 259 7.91 16.14 -1.26
CA GLN A 259 6.57 16.70 -1.27
C GLN A 259 5.54 15.58 -1.34
N ILE A 260 4.38 15.80 -0.74
CA ILE A 260 3.25 14.87 -0.80
C ILE A 260 2.01 15.70 -1.12
N PHE A 261 1.33 15.35 -2.20
CA PHE A 261 0.14 16.06 -2.68
C PHE A 261 -1.06 15.16 -2.81
N CYS A 262 -2.23 15.80 -2.91
CA CYS A 262 -3.47 15.16 -3.27
C CYS A 262 -3.92 15.68 -4.64
N SER A 263 -4.24 14.78 -5.57
CA SER A 263 -4.79 15.12 -6.88
C SER A 263 -6.25 15.58 -6.83
N GLY A 264 -6.94 15.32 -5.71
CA GLY A 264 -8.34 15.70 -5.49
C GLY A 264 -9.35 14.89 -6.32
N VAL A 265 -8.93 13.74 -6.88
CA VAL A 265 -9.75 12.93 -7.78
C VAL A 265 -10.90 12.26 -7.02
N ARG A 266 -12.14 12.66 -7.36
CA ARG A 266 -13.35 12.13 -6.72
C ARG A 266 -13.86 10.90 -7.49
N SER A 267 -13.83 9.74 -6.85
CA SER A 267 -14.53 8.52 -7.31
C SER A 267 -14.90 7.65 -6.11
N LYS A 268 -15.92 6.79 -6.24
CA LYS A 268 -16.23 5.77 -5.23
C LYS A 268 -15.38 4.50 -5.39
N VAL A 269 -14.73 4.32 -6.54
CA VAL A 269 -13.97 3.11 -6.89
C VAL A 269 -12.48 3.40 -6.83
N LEU A 270 -11.73 2.68 -5.98
CA LEU A 270 -10.29 2.88 -5.80
C LEU A 270 -9.52 2.86 -7.12
N ARG A 271 -9.79 1.87 -7.97
CA ARG A 271 -9.17 1.76 -9.30
C ARG A 271 -9.35 3.01 -10.14
N SER A 272 -10.53 3.62 -10.12
CA SER A 272 -10.82 4.86 -10.84
C SER A 272 -10.12 6.07 -10.22
N LYS A 273 -9.96 6.11 -8.90
CA LYS A 273 -9.18 7.15 -8.20
C LYS A 273 -7.70 7.09 -8.58
N VAL A 274 -7.13 5.88 -8.58
CA VAL A 274 -5.73 5.63 -8.97
C VAL A 274 -5.51 6.04 -10.42
N LEU A 275 -6.34 5.54 -11.35
CA LEU A 275 -6.25 5.93 -12.76
C LEU A 275 -6.42 7.45 -12.95
N GLY A 276 -7.39 8.07 -12.30
CA GLY A 276 -7.59 9.52 -12.39
C GLY A 276 -6.40 10.32 -11.84
N THR A 277 -5.71 9.79 -10.83
CA THR A 277 -4.50 10.42 -10.28
C THR A 277 -3.34 10.34 -11.25
N TYR A 278 -3.14 9.18 -11.89
CA TYR A 278 -2.15 9.09 -12.97
C TYR A 278 -2.46 10.04 -14.13
N LYS A 279 -3.72 10.17 -14.53
CA LYS A 279 -4.14 11.15 -15.55
C LYS A 279 -3.80 12.57 -15.12
N TRP A 280 -4.12 12.94 -13.88
CA TRP A 280 -3.79 14.25 -13.33
C TRP A 280 -2.29 14.55 -13.34
N MET A 281 -1.45 13.55 -13.03
CA MET A 281 0.01 13.67 -13.09
C MET A 281 0.52 13.80 -14.54
N ILE A 282 -0.01 12.99 -15.46
CA ILE A 282 0.31 13.00 -16.89
C ILE A 282 -0.02 14.36 -17.52
N ASP A 283 -1.17 14.95 -17.19
CA ASP A 283 -1.59 16.26 -17.71
C ASP A 283 -0.62 17.40 -17.34
N ARG A 284 0.25 17.17 -16.34
CA ARG A 284 1.18 18.14 -15.78
C ARG A 284 2.65 17.73 -15.92
N SER A 285 2.93 16.64 -16.63
CA SER A 285 4.28 16.12 -16.85
C SER A 285 4.66 16.18 -18.31
N GLU A 286 5.94 16.47 -18.57
CA GLU A 286 6.54 16.36 -19.90
C GLU A 286 6.94 14.93 -20.23
N PHE A 287 7.13 14.09 -19.20
CA PHE A 287 7.57 12.71 -19.36
C PHE A 287 6.70 11.74 -18.57
N LEU A 288 6.40 10.59 -19.18
CA LEU A 288 5.87 9.41 -18.50
C LEU A 288 6.92 8.29 -18.60
N LEU A 289 7.37 7.79 -17.46
CA LEU A 289 8.20 6.60 -17.37
C LEU A 289 7.34 5.44 -16.87
N CYS A 290 7.21 4.37 -17.65
CA CYS A 290 6.43 3.20 -17.26
C CYS A 290 7.10 1.89 -17.65
N SER A 291 6.65 0.79 -17.05
CA SER A 291 7.04 -0.57 -17.41
C SER A 291 5.76 -1.36 -17.60
N SER A 292 5.15 -1.21 -18.77
CA SER A 292 3.85 -1.79 -19.08
C SER A 292 4.01 -3.20 -19.62
N GLU A 293 3.72 -4.19 -18.79
CA GLU A 293 3.26 -5.48 -19.32
C GLU A 293 1.79 -5.26 -19.70
N ALA A 294 1.43 -5.44 -20.97
CA ALA A 294 0.13 -5.08 -21.54
C ALA A 294 -1.09 -5.85 -20.96
N ASP A 295 -0.90 -6.59 -19.87
CA ASP A 295 -1.82 -7.59 -19.36
C ASP A 295 -2.72 -7.10 -18.23
N THR A 296 -2.51 -5.88 -17.69
CA THR A 296 -3.45 -5.31 -16.73
C THR A 296 -4.28 -4.17 -17.32
N PRO A 297 -5.62 -4.15 -17.12
CA PRO A 297 -6.44 -3.12 -17.72
C PRO A 297 -6.21 -1.71 -17.12
N LEU A 298 -5.42 -1.58 -16.04
CA LEU A 298 -4.96 -0.27 -15.56
C LEU A 298 -3.84 0.27 -16.46
N ASP A 299 -2.85 -0.58 -16.77
CA ASP A 299 -1.70 -0.23 -17.61
C ASP A 299 -2.17 0.12 -19.03
N THR A 300 -3.08 -0.69 -19.61
CA THR A 300 -3.69 -0.40 -20.91
C THR A 300 -4.41 0.95 -20.90
N SER A 301 -5.22 1.22 -19.86
CA SER A 301 -5.97 2.48 -19.76
C SER A 301 -5.06 3.69 -19.59
N LEU A 302 -3.93 3.52 -18.92
CA LEU A 302 -2.93 4.55 -18.70
C LEU A 302 -2.20 4.91 -20.00
N LEU A 303 -1.69 3.89 -20.72
CA LEU A 303 -1.00 4.09 -21.99
C LEU A 303 -1.93 4.67 -23.07
N GLN A 304 -3.18 4.18 -23.15
CA GLN A 304 -4.17 4.75 -24.06
C GLN A 304 -4.48 6.22 -23.75
N TYR A 305 -4.39 6.63 -22.48
CA TYR A 305 -4.54 8.03 -22.11
C TYR A 305 -3.31 8.83 -22.50
N ALA A 306 -2.11 8.36 -22.14
CA ALA A 306 -0.85 9.02 -22.47
C ALA A 306 -0.67 9.21 -23.98
N GLY A 307 -1.05 8.21 -24.80
CA GLY A 307 -1.00 8.30 -26.26
C GLY A 307 -1.94 9.35 -26.87
N LYS A 308 -2.93 9.85 -26.11
CA LYS A 308 -3.81 10.96 -26.53
C LYS A 308 -3.27 12.33 -26.11
N CYS A 309 -2.30 12.36 -25.21
CA CYS A 309 -1.69 13.58 -24.69
C CYS A 309 -0.52 13.99 -25.60
N SER A 310 -0.68 15.05 -26.38
CA SER A 310 0.35 15.52 -27.32
C SER A 310 1.58 16.14 -26.64
N HIS A 311 1.45 16.52 -25.37
CA HIS A 311 2.49 17.20 -24.60
C HIS A 311 3.46 16.26 -23.86
N ILE A 312 3.11 14.97 -23.73
CA ILE A 312 3.89 14.01 -22.93
C ILE A 312 4.75 13.09 -23.81
N GLN A 313 6.00 12.87 -23.41
CA GLN A 313 6.88 11.87 -24.00
C GLN A 313 6.85 10.61 -23.13
N THR A 314 6.44 9.49 -23.71
CA THR A 314 6.36 8.21 -22.98
C THR A 314 7.64 7.40 -23.21
N VAL A 315 8.22 6.91 -22.12
CA VAL A 315 9.34 5.96 -22.09
C VAL A 315 8.81 4.67 -21.50
N ASP A 316 8.56 3.68 -22.36
CA ASP A 316 8.16 2.33 -21.94
C ASP A 316 9.39 1.43 -21.78
N MET A 317 9.59 0.96 -20.56
CA MET A 317 10.72 0.16 -20.14
C MET A 317 10.50 -1.33 -20.41
N ALA A 318 9.27 -1.78 -20.64
CA ALA A 318 8.95 -3.17 -20.94
C ALA A 318 9.31 -3.57 -22.39
N GLY A 319 9.40 -2.59 -23.30
CA GLY A 319 9.77 -2.79 -24.71
C GLY A 319 11.26 -2.74 -25.01
N ALA A 320 12.13 -2.65 -24.00
CA ALA A 320 13.57 -2.59 -24.19
C ALA A 320 14.16 -4.01 -24.34
N GLU A 321 14.61 -4.37 -25.54
CA GLU A 321 15.30 -5.65 -25.76
C GLU A 321 16.65 -5.68 -25.02
N VAL A 322 16.80 -6.60 -24.07
CA VAL A 322 18.07 -6.84 -23.37
C VAL A 322 18.91 -7.81 -24.21
N THR A 323 19.51 -7.33 -25.29
CA THR A 323 20.49 -8.10 -26.08
C THR A 323 21.91 -7.63 -25.77
N GLY A 324 22.63 -8.46 -25.00
CA GLY A 324 24.09 -8.65 -25.03
C GLY A 324 25.03 -7.46 -24.81
N GLN A 325 24.98 -6.38 -25.60
CA GLN A 325 26.05 -5.38 -25.68
C GLN A 325 25.63 -3.93 -25.96
N THR A 326 24.34 -3.60 -26.06
CA THR A 326 23.89 -2.19 -26.19
C THR A 326 22.51 -2.00 -25.57
N MET A 327 22.39 -1.17 -24.52
CA MET A 327 21.11 -0.86 -23.88
C MET A 327 20.53 0.44 -24.46
N GLY A 328 19.40 0.33 -25.15
CA GLY A 328 18.60 1.48 -25.58
C GLY A 328 17.17 1.32 -25.10
N ALA A 329 16.70 2.25 -24.25
CA ALA A 329 15.26 2.39 -24.03
C ALA A 329 14.61 2.83 -25.35
N THR A 330 13.51 2.19 -25.74
CA THR A 330 12.74 2.54 -26.94
C THR A 330 12.06 3.88 -26.70
N TRP A 331 12.62 4.96 -27.25
CA TRP A 331 11.99 6.28 -27.25
C TRP A 331 10.81 6.24 -28.21
N GLN A 332 9.58 6.17 -27.70
CA GLN A 332 8.38 6.37 -28.51
C GLN A 332 8.22 7.86 -28.83
N THR A 333 9.08 8.37 -29.72
CA THR A 333 8.95 9.71 -30.31
C THR A 333 8.67 9.68 -31.81
N GLU A 334 8.28 8.55 -32.37
CA GLU A 334 7.76 8.50 -33.74
C GLU A 334 6.37 7.85 -33.76
N ARG A 335 5.42 8.68 -34.20
CA ARG A 335 4.00 8.41 -34.44
C ARG A 335 3.66 6.92 -34.56
N LEU A 336 2.89 6.41 -33.60
CA LEU A 336 2.08 5.21 -33.82
C LEU A 336 1.09 5.53 -34.95
N GLN A 337 1.39 5.06 -36.16
CA GLN A 337 0.34 4.85 -37.15
C GLN A 337 -0.61 3.79 -36.58
N PRO A 338 -1.93 3.94 -36.79
CA PRO A 338 -2.90 2.99 -36.25
C PRO A 338 -2.76 1.67 -37.01
N VAL A 339 -2.38 0.60 -36.30
CA VAL A 339 -2.60 -0.76 -36.80
C VAL A 339 -4.08 -1.07 -36.56
N LEU A 340 -4.86 -0.89 -37.62
CA LEU A 340 -6.21 -1.43 -37.74
C LEU A 340 -6.12 -2.95 -37.66
N TYR A 341 -6.79 -3.56 -36.69
CA TYR A 341 -7.09 -4.99 -36.74
C TYR A 341 -8.13 -5.21 -37.82
N ASP A 342 -7.72 -5.74 -38.98
CA ASP A 342 -8.64 -6.37 -39.91
C ASP A 342 -8.96 -7.78 -39.39
N ALA A 343 -10.24 -8.00 -39.14
CA ALA A 343 -10.82 -9.31 -38.92
C ALA A 343 -10.70 -10.15 -40.19
N LYS A 344 -10.20 -11.38 -40.04
CA LYS A 344 -10.57 -12.52 -40.89
C LYS A 344 -10.79 -13.75 -40.04
#